data_AF-A0A962V3Y8-F1
#
_entry.id   AF-A0A962V3Y8-F1
#
_cell.length_a   1.000
_cell.length_b   1.000
_cell.length_c   1.000
_cell.angle_alpha   90.00
_cell.angle_beta   90.00
_cell.angle_gamma   90.00
#
_symmetry.space_group_name_H-M   'P 1'
#
loop_
_entity.id
_entity.type
_entity.pdbx_description
1 polymer ?
#
loop_
_entity_poly.entity_id
_entity_poly.type
_entity_poly.pdbx_seq_one_letter_code
_entity_poly.pdbx_strand_id
1 'polypeptide(L)'
;SLQPAFWPLLNLGLFSLWLATAWAWKRQQQPRLAGSDAYALPGQGFGRSQSRQTQPKLRQACLDNDPRRAEQALLHWAQLHWTNQPPASLGALARHWPQHRSALLELDRALYGRTRPIWDGHAFWQRVQVDLE
;
A
#
# COMPACT_ATOMS: atom_id res chain seq x y z
N SER A 1 -23.46 -29.62 25.65
CA SER A 1 -22.24 -29.18 24.94
C SER A 1 -22.58 -27.95 24.10
N LEU A 2 -22.40 -26.74 24.67
CA LEU A 2 -22.82 -25.47 24.06
C LEU A 2 -21.61 -24.54 23.87
N GLN A 3 -20.71 -24.83 22.92
CA GLN A 3 -19.78 -23.84 22.34
C GLN A 3 -19.41 -24.31 20.92
N PRO A 4 -19.75 -23.53 19.87
CA PRO A 4 -18.66 -22.91 19.09
C PRO A 4 -19.02 -21.54 18.47
N ALA A 5 -19.90 -20.74 19.09
CA ALA A 5 -20.28 -19.43 18.53
C ALA A 5 -19.43 -18.25 19.04
N PHE A 6 -18.49 -18.47 19.97
CA PHE A 6 -17.65 -17.41 20.55
C PHE A 6 -16.55 -16.92 19.59
N TRP A 7 -15.90 -17.84 18.88
CA TRP A 7 -14.77 -17.55 18.00
C TRP A 7 -15.09 -16.61 16.81
N PRO A 8 -16.23 -16.75 16.10
CA PRO A 8 -16.56 -15.84 15.01
C PRO A 8 -16.91 -14.44 15.50
N LEU A 9 -17.53 -14.27 16.68
CA LEU A 9 -17.84 -12.94 17.22
C LEU A 9 -16.59 -12.17 17.64
N LEU A 10 -15.57 -12.86 18.16
CA LEU A 10 -14.30 -12.24 18.49
C LEU A 10 -13.60 -11.72 17.22
N ASN A 11 -13.61 -12.51 16.15
CA ASN A 11 -13.09 -12.09 14.84
C ASN A 11 -13.93 -10.97 14.21
N LEU A 12 -15.26 -11.00 14.36
CA LEU A 12 -16.15 -9.98 13.78
C LEU A 12 -15.94 -8.61 14.44
N GLY A 13 -15.73 -8.61 15.76
CA GLY A 13 -15.37 -7.42 16.52
C GLY A 13 -14.04 -6.84 16.03
N LEU A 14 -13.03 -7.69 15.86
CA LEU A 14 -11.71 -7.28 15.38
C LEU A 14 -11.75 -6.77 13.94
N PHE A 15 -12.47 -7.46 13.04
CA PHE A 15 -12.68 -7.02 11.65
C PHE A 15 -13.40 -5.68 11.58
N SER A 16 -14.44 -5.49 12.39
CA SER A 16 -15.22 -4.25 12.41
C SER A 16 -14.38 -3.08 12.94
N LEU A 17 -13.56 -3.34 13.98
CA LEU A 17 -12.62 -2.35 14.52
C LEU A 17 -11.52 -2.00 13.51
N TRP A 18 -11.08 -3.00 12.73
CA TRP A 18 -10.11 -2.82 11.67
C TRP A 18 -10.68 -2.07 10.47
N LEU A 19 -11.93 -2.34 10.07
CA LEU A 19 -12.64 -1.56 9.05
C LEU A 19 -12.86 -0.13 9.49
N ALA A 20 -13.26 0.10 10.74
CA ALA A 20 -13.45 1.45 11.29
C ALA A 20 -12.13 2.23 11.28
N THR A 21 -11.03 1.60 11.70
CA THR A 21 -9.68 2.18 11.66
C THR A 21 -9.23 2.44 10.23
N ALA A 22 -9.47 1.48 9.33
CA ALA A 22 -9.16 1.60 7.92
C ALA A 22 -9.93 2.74 7.22
N TRP A 23 -11.19 2.93 7.60
CA TRP A 23 -12.05 3.98 7.09
C TRP A 23 -11.66 5.35 7.65
N ALA A 24 -11.28 5.41 8.92
CA ALA A 24 -10.70 6.60 9.54
C ALA A 24 -9.41 7.02 8.84
N TRP A 25 -8.53 6.06 8.49
CA TRP A 25 -7.30 6.34 7.75
C TRP A 25 -7.57 6.81 6.32
N LYS A 26 -8.62 6.28 5.67
CA LYS A 26 -9.06 6.79 4.37
C LYS A 26 -9.58 8.22 4.43
N ARG A 27 -10.23 8.61 5.54
CA ARG A 27 -10.65 9.99 5.81
C ARG A 27 -9.46 10.91 6.13
N GLN A 28 -8.42 10.41 6.78
CA GLN A 28 -7.21 11.17 7.10
C GLN A 28 -6.25 11.31 5.91
N GLN A 29 -6.30 10.37 4.96
CA GLN A 29 -5.57 10.45 3.70
C GLN A 29 -6.32 11.22 2.62
N GLN A 30 -7.57 11.64 2.85
CA GLN A 30 -8.07 12.74 2.06
C GLN A 30 -7.14 13.90 2.37
N PRO A 31 -6.42 14.45 1.36
CA PRO A 31 -5.76 15.72 1.55
C PRO A 31 -6.87 16.59 2.12
N ARG A 32 -6.64 17.19 3.29
CA ARG A 32 -7.39 18.41 3.57
C ARG A 32 -7.17 19.19 2.28
N LEU A 33 -8.23 19.38 1.50
CA LEU A 33 -8.30 20.45 0.55
C LEU A 33 -8.16 21.69 1.44
N ALA A 34 -6.94 21.94 1.90
CA ALA A 34 -6.39 23.23 2.16
C ALA A 34 -6.38 23.84 0.75
N GLY A 35 -7.58 24.27 0.36
CA GLY A 35 -7.71 25.34 -0.57
C GLY A 35 -6.83 26.44 -0.01
N SER A 36 -5.86 26.80 -0.84
CA SER A 36 -5.57 28.20 -1.06
C SER A 36 -4.91 28.89 0.12
N ASP A 37 -3.59 28.82 0.14
CA ASP A 37 -2.88 30.09 -0.04
C ASP A 37 -1.90 29.94 -1.20
N ALA A 38 -2.20 30.68 -2.24
CA ALA A 38 -1.34 30.93 -3.38
C ALA A 38 -0.01 31.54 -2.89
N TYR A 39 1.04 31.41 -3.72
CA TYR A 39 2.40 31.90 -3.53
C TYR A 39 3.37 30.97 -2.78
N ALA A 40 3.74 29.85 -3.40
CA ALA A 40 5.08 29.29 -3.25
C ALA A 40 5.66 29.00 -4.64
N LEU A 41 6.82 29.59 -4.91
CA LEU A 41 7.51 29.64 -6.19
C LEU A 41 7.79 28.25 -6.79
N PRO A 42 7.92 28.14 -8.13
CA PRO A 42 8.29 26.90 -8.78
C PRO A 42 9.80 26.70 -8.62
N GLY A 43 10.20 25.81 -7.71
CA GLY A 43 11.60 25.43 -7.63
C GLY A 43 11.96 24.68 -6.37
N GLN A 44 12.14 23.37 -6.51
CA GLN A 44 13.11 22.59 -5.73
C GLN A 44 12.69 22.27 -4.28
N GLY A 45 12.07 21.10 -4.09
CA GLY A 45 12.01 20.48 -2.75
C GLY A 45 11.01 19.34 -2.58
N PHE A 46 9.91 19.34 -3.35
CA PHE A 46 8.78 18.43 -3.07
C PHE A 46 9.02 16.97 -3.47
N GLY A 47 9.89 16.67 -4.43
CA GLY A 47 10.13 15.30 -4.89
C GLY A 47 10.87 14.40 -3.88
N ARG A 48 11.75 14.96 -3.05
CA ARG A 48 12.57 14.19 -2.09
C ARG A 48 11.88 13.94 -0.76
N SER A 49 10.99 14.83 -0.32
CA SER A 49 10.24 14.67 0.92
C SER A 49 9.00 13.78 0.74
N GLN A 50 8.42 13.75 -0.46
CA GLN A 50 7.26 12.91 -0.77
C GLN A 50 7.62 11.44 -1.03
N SER A 51 8.81 11.18 -1.57
CA SER A 51 9.35 9.82 -1.74
C SER A 51 9.70 9.15 -0.39
N ARG A 52 10.28 9.91 0.56
CA ARG A 52 10.52 9.40 1.93
C ARG A 52 9.24 9.11 2.72
N GLN A 53 8.14 9.80 2.41
CA GLN A 53 6.84 9.56 3.05
C GLN A 53 6.04 8.40 2.45
N THR A 54 6.45 7.86 1.29
CA THR A 54 5.74 6.74 0.65
C THR A 54 6.18 5.39 1.20
N GLN A 55 7.45 5.25 1.57
CA GLN A 55 7.98 4.05 2.23
C GLN A 55 7.23 3.65 3.53
N PRO A 56 6.98 4.54 4.51
CA PRO A 56 6.28 4.15 5.73
C PRO A 56 4.84 3.70 5.47
N LYS A 57 4.17 4.26 4.46
CA LYS A 57 2.81 3.84 4.06
C LYS A 57 2.81 2.44 3.44
N LEU A 58 3.79 2.14 2.59
CA LEU A 58 3.96 0.81 2.02
C LEU A 58 4.29 -0.22 3.10
N ARG A 59 5.22 0.12 4.02
CA ARG A 59 5.57 -0.72 5.16
C ARG A 59 4.36 -1.03 6.03
N GLN A 60 3.59 -0.01 6.42
CA GLN A 60 2.37 -0.21 7.22
C GLN A 60 1.38 -1.12 6.50
N ALA A 61 1.08 -0.87 5.23
CA ALA A 61 0.17 -1.71 4.45
C ALA A 61 0.63 -3.18 4.37
N CYS A 62 1.94 -3.40 4.28
CA CYS A 62 2.53 -4.73 4.30
C CYS A 62 2.42 -5.41 5.68
N LEU A 63 2.70 -4.68 6.77
CA LEU A 63 2.57 -5.21 8.14
C LEU A 63 1.11 -5.50 8.51
N ASP A 64 0.20 -4.68 8.00
CA ASP A 64 -1.26 -4.83 8.11
C ASP A 64 -1.82 -5.99 7.25
N ASN A 65 -0.96 -6.63 6.46
CA ASN A 65 -1.28 -7.69 5.51
C ASN A 65 -2.43 -7.32 4.55
N ASP A 66 -2.50 -6.05 4.13
CA ASP A 66 -3.51 -5.53 3.22
C ASP A 66 -2.92 -5.39 1.80
N PRO A 67 -3.17 -6.35 0.90
CA PRO A 67 -2.59 -6.34 -0.43
C PRO A 67 -3.08 -5.16 -1.27
N ARG A 68 -4.31 -4.66 -1.06
CA ARG A 68 -4.85 -3.55 -1.85
C ARG A 68 -4.15 -2.25 -1.49
N ARG A 69 -3.92 -2.03 -0.20
CA ARG A 69 -3.14 -0.88 0.25
C ARG A 69 -1.70 -0.96 -0.15
N ALA A 70 -1.10 -2.15 -0.10
CA ALA A 70 0.27 -2.34 -0.54
C ALA A 70 0.42 -1.99 -2.03
N GLU A 71 -0.50 -2.44 -2.89
CA GLU A 71 -0.55 -2.04 -4.30
C GLU A 71 -0.65 -0.53 -4.46
N GLN A 72 -1.60 0.13 -3.80
CA GLN A 72 -1.80 1.57 -3.92
C GLN A 72 -0.58 2.37 -3.46
N ALA A 73 0.00 2.02 -2.31
CA ALA A 73 1.18 2.67 -1.77
C ALA A 73 2.40 2.47 -2.68
N LEU A 74 2.53 1.27 -3.24
CA LEU A 74 3.63 0.92 -4.14
C LEU A 74 3.52 1.64 -5.50
N LEU A 75 2.30 1.71 -6.08
CA LEU A 75 2.06 2.47 -7.30
C LEU A 75 2.28 3.97 -7.08
N HIS A 76 1.84 4.51 -5.95
CA HIS A 76 2.09 5.90 -5.61
C HIS A 76 3.58 6.20 -5.43
N TRP A 77 4.34 5.30 -4.77
CA TRP A 77 5.80 5.39 -4.73
C TRP A 77 6.42 5.34 -6.14
N ALA A 78 5.97 4.40 -6.97
CA ALA A 78 6.52 4.21 -8.31
C ALA A 78 6.24 5.41 -9.23
N GLN A 79 5.08 6.07 -9.10
CA GLN A 79 4.79 7.31 -9.82
C GLN A 79 5.73 8.46 -9.42
N LEU A 80 6.16 8.51 -8.16
CA LEU A 80 7.12 9.50 -7.67
C LEU A 80 8.56 9.17 -8.10
N HIS A 81 8.89 7.89 -8.22
CA HIS A 81 10.22 7.43 -8.60
C HIS A 81 10.46 7.48 -10.13
N TRP A 82 9.45 7.12 -10.93
CA TRP A 82 9.51 7.13 -12.39
C TRP A 82 8.64 8.25 -13.00
N THR A 83 9.20 9.46 -13.07
CA THR A 83 8.50 10.64 -13.64
C THR A 83 8.27 10.54 -15.15
N ASN A 84 9.14 9.84 -15.88
CA ASN A 84 9.09 9.82 -17.36
C ASN A 84 8.09 8.79 -17.91
N GLN A 85 7.92 7.66 -17.23
CA GLN A 85 6.94 6.62 -17.57
C GLN A 85 6.35 6.05 -16.27
N PRO A 86 5.38 6.74 -15.66
CA PRO A 86 4.82 6.31 -14.39
C PRO A 86 4.04 5.00 -14.57
N PRO A 87 4.40 3.93 -13.86
CA PRO A 87 3.67 2.67 -13.95
C PRO A 87 2.30 2.82 -13.28
N ALA A 88 1.24 2.50 -14.03
CA ALA A 88 -0.15 2.54 -13.55
C ALA A 88 -0.63 1.19 -12.98
N SER A 89 0.18 0.14 -13.04
CA SER A 89 -0.17 -1.20 -12.57
C SER A 89 1.05 -1.97 -12.07
N LEU A 90 0.84 -2.98 -11.23
CA LEU A 90 1.91 -3.86 -10.73
C LEU A 90 2.64 -4.55 -11.88
N GLY A 91 1.92 -4.92 -12.94
CA GLY A 91 2.51 -5.49 -14.15
C GLY A 91 3.40 -4.51 -14.92
N ALA A 92 3.05 -3.22 -14.95
CA ALA A 92 3.91 -2.18 -15.53
C ALA A 92 5.13 -1.92 -14.65
N LEU A 93 4.94 -1.84 -13.33
CA LEU A 93 6.03 -1.70 -12.37
C LEU A 93 7.03 -2.87 -12.46
N ALA A 94 6.54 -4.10 -12.64
CA ALA A 94 7.38 -5.29 -12.79
C ALA A 94 8.26 -5.27 -14.06
N ARG A 95 7.97 -4.40 -15.05
CA ARG A 95 8.86 -4.17 -16.20
C ARG A 95 9.99 -3.22 -15.87
N HIS A 96 9.73 -2.22 -15.03
CA HIS A 96 10.75 -1.27 -14.54
C HIS A 96 11.57 -1.83 -13.37
N TRP A 97 11.03 -2.82 -12.66
CA TRP A 97 11.63 -3.44 -11.48
C TRP A 97 11.68 -4.98 -11.60
N PRO A 98 12.46 -5.50 -12.56
CA PRO A 98 12.45 -6.93 -12.89
C PRO A 98 12.93 -7.82 -11.73
N GLN A 99 13.81 -7.33 -10.85
CA GLN A 99 14.30 -8.08 -9.69
C GLN A 99 13.19 -8.41 -8.67
N HIS A 100 12.14 -7.59 -8.59
CA HIS A 100 10.99 -7.79 -7.69
C HIS A 100 9.74 -8.29 -8.41
N ARG A 101 9.86 -8.67 -9.69
CA ARG A 101 8.74 -9.11 -10.52
C ARG A 101 7.96 -10.27 -9.91
N SER A 102 8.65 -11.24 -9.29
CA SER A 102 8.01 -12.38 -8.64
C SER A 102 7.12 -11.94 -7.47
N ALA A 103 7.63 -11.08 -6.59
CA ALA A 103 6.90 -10.52 -5.45
C ALA A 103 5.70 -9.66 -5.91
N LEU A 104 5.89 -8.84 -6.95
CA LEU A 104 4.82 -8.03 -7.54
C LEU A 104 3.70 -8.88 -8.15
N LEU A 105 4.04 -9.98 -8.82
CA LEU A 105 3.06 -10.92 -9.38
C LEU A 105 2.35 -11.75 -8.30
N GLU A 106 3.04 -12.05 -7.21
CA GLU A 106 2.46 -12.71 -6.03
C GLU A 106 1.40 -11.81 -5.38
N LEU A 107 1.69 -10.52 -5.23
CA LEU A 107 0.73 -9.50 -4.80
C LEU A 107 -0.44 -9.36 -5.77
N ASP A 108 -0.18 -9.25 -7.07
CA ASP A 108 -1.21 -9.17 -8.12
C ASP A 108 -2.14 -10.39 -8.08
N ARG A 109 -1.58 -11.59 -7.93
CA ARG A 109 -2.34 -12.83 -7.78
C ARG A 109 -3.16 -12.87 -6.50
N ALA A 110 -2.67 -12.31 -5.40
CA ALA A 110 -3.46 -12.19 -4.17
C ALA A 110 -4.67 -11.25 -4.31
N LEU A 111 -4.53 -10.23 -5.15
CA LEU A 111 -5.56 -9.22 -5.40
C LEU A 111 -6.61 -9.67 -6.41
N TYR A 112 -6.15 -10.24 -7.53
CA TYR A 112 -6.97 -10.48 -8.72
C TYR A 112 -7.04 -11.96 -9.11
N GLY A 113 -6.30 -12.84 -8.43
CA GLY A 113 -6.36 -14.27 -8.65
C GLY A 113 -7.73 -14.86 -8.31
N ARG A 114 -8.16 -15.85 -9.10
CA ARG A 114 -9.41 -16.60 -8.85
C ARG A 114 -9.41 -17.27 -7.47
N THR A 115 -8.26 -17.77 -7.06
CA THR A 115 -7.98 -18.23 -5.71
C THR A 115 -7.21 -17.12 -5.02
N ARG A 116 -7.77 -16.52 -3.95
CA ARG A 116 -7.07 -15.52 -3.13
C ARG A 116 -6.15 -16.26 -2.17
N PRO A 117 -4.87 -16.46 -2.50
CA PRO A 117 -3.95 -17.14 -1.60
C PRO A 117 -3.74 -16.25 -0.38
N ILE A 118 -3.33 -16.83 0.74
CA ILE A 118 -2.87 -16.03 1.87
C ILE A 118 -1.59 -15.33 1.41
N TRP A 119 -1.69 -14.01 1.22
CA TRP A 119 -0.54 -13.16 0.97
C TRP A 119 0.12 -12.85 2.32
N ASP A 120 1.45 -12.78 2.31
CA ASP A 120 2.26 -12.40 3.47
C ASP A 120 2.94 -11.07 3.15
N GLY A 121 2.30 -9.99 3.60
CA GLY A 121 2.83 -8.65 3.41
C GLY A 121 4.15 -8.42 4.13
N HIS A 122 4.43 -9.11 5.25
CA HIS A 122 5.72 -9.00 5.93
C HIS A 122 6.84 -9.58 5.07
N ALA A 123 6.64 -10.79 4.54
CA ALA A 123 7.58 -11.42 3.62
C ALA A 123 7.76 -10.61 2.32
N PHE A 124 6.69 -10.01 1.81
CA PHE A 124 6.76 -9.10 0.67
C PHE A 124 7.64 -7.87 0.97
N TRP A 125 7.39 -7.17 2.08
CA TRP A 125 8.15 -5.98 2.48
C TRP A 125 9.64 -6.27 2.64
N GLN A 126 9.99 -7.40 3.25
CA GLN A 126 11.40 -7.79 3.42
C GLN A 126 12.15 -7.95 2.11
N ARG A 127 11.47 -8.39 1.05
CA ARG A 127 12.06 -8.52 -0.29
C ARG A 127 12.24 -7.16 -0.95
N VAL A 128 11.21 -6.32 -0.91
CA VAL A 128 11.23 -5.05 -1.67
C VAL A 128 11.96 -3.92 -0.95
N GLN A 129 12.07 -3.95 0.39
CA GLN A 129 12.64 -2.85 1.17
C GLN A 129 14.10 -2.55 0.82
N VAL A 130 14.88 -3.56 0.43
CA VAL A 130 16.33 -3.43 0.14
C VAL A 130 16.61 -2.47 -1.03
N ASP A 131 15.71 -2.42 -2.01
CA ASP A 131 15.80 -1.53 -3.17
C ASP A 131 14.97 -0.24 -2.98
N LEU A 132 14.23 -0.11 -1.86
CA LEU A 132 13.43 1.07 -1.52
C LEU A 132 14.22 2.09 -0.66
N GLU A 133 15.35 1.70 -0.07
CA GLU A 133 16.23 2.53 0.79
C GLU A 133 17.16 3.48 0.02
#